data_AF-A0A1H2S9P2-F1
#
_entry.id   AF-A0A1H2S9P2-F1
#
_cell.length_a   1.000
_cell.length_b   1.000
_cell.length_c   1.000
_cell.angle_alpha   90.00
_cell.angle_beta   90.00
_cell.angle_gamma   90.00
#
_symmetry.space_group_name_H-M   'P 1'
#
loop_
_entity.id
_entity.type
_entity.pdbx_description
1 polymer ?
#
loop_
_entity_poly.entity_id
_entity_poly.type
_entity_poly.pdbx_seq_one_letter_code
_entity_poly.pdbx_strand_id
1 'polypeptide(L)'
;MPQMTSFRGLGAVVSLAVLAGCAPLPMTPDVTKLISPTNITAVDMEPPADMPGVCWGHIPGPQITQIVSDIVLATPAQIGPNGEEIAPAIYREVTRPQTFNEGDGRWFTRTCDNDLTPDFVMTLQRALSVRGLYRGDINGVMDQRTLRAVHAYQTPQGLDSAVLSQSAARQLGLIAVELEQNAAEG
;
A
#
# COMPACT_ATOMS: atom_id res chain seq x y z
N MET A 1 -15.14 -71.67 -43.63
CA MET A 1 -15.08 -71.53 -42.16
C MET A 1 -15.89 -70.30 -41.78
N PRO A 2 -16.98 -70.47 -41.00
CA PRO A 2 -17.97 -69.43 -40.74
C PRO A 2 -17.59 -68.66 -39.48
N GLN A 3 -17.94 -67.38 -39.39
CA GLN A 3 -18.29 -66.79 -38.09
C GLN A 3 -19.48 -65.85 -38.28
N MET A 4 -20.47 -66.12 -37.44
CA MET A 4 -21.84 -65.63 -37.43
C MET A 4 -21.92 -64.12 -37.16
N THR A 5 -22.69 -63.41 -37.98
CA THR A 5 -23.23 -62.08 -37.66
C THR A 5 -24.63 -62.25 -37.08
N SER A 6 -24.80 -61.99 -35.79
CA SER A 6 -26.10 -61.94 -35.11
C SER A 6 -26.67 -60.52 -35.17
N PHE A 7 -27.90 -60.40 -35.66
CA PHE A 7 -28.63 -59.14 -35.84
C PHE A 7 -29.31 -58.70 -34.55
N ARG A 8 -29.25 -57.39 -34.31
CA ARG A 8 -29.71 -56.67 -33.11
C ARG A 8 -31.23 -56.65 -32.99
N GLY A 9 -31.73 -56.96 -31.79
CA GLY A 9 -33.12 -56.76 -31.38
C GLY A 9 -33.22 -55.84 -30.16
N LEU A 10 -34.04 -54.80 -30.33
CA LEU A 10 -34.68 -53.87 -29.38
C LEU A 10 -34.30 -53.87 -27.89
N GLY A 11 -34.06 -52.67 -27.37
CA GLY A 11 -34.14 -52.38 -25.94
C GLY A 11 -34.03 -50.88 -25.68
N ALA A 12 -35.15 -50.17 -25.79
CA ALA A 12 -35.28 -48.78 -25.38
C ALA A 12 -35.11 -48.69 -23.85
N VAL A 13 -34.10 -47.96 -23.39
CA VAL A 13 -33.98 -47.57 -21.98
C VAL A 13 -33.96 -46.06 -21.92
N VAL A 14 -35.05 -45.52 -21.36
CA VAL A 14 -35.27 -44.11 -21.04
C VAL A 14 -34.31 -43.72 -19.92
N SER A 15 -33.31 -42.91 -20.25
CA SER A 15 -32.37 -42.35 -19.28
C SER A 15 -33.02 -41.19 -18.53
N LEU A 16 -33.48 -41.44 -17.31
CA LEU A 16 -33.91 -40.41 -16.36
C LEU A 16 -32.67 -39.85 -15.64
N ALA A 17 -32.23 -38.65 -16.01
CA ALA A 17 -31.11 -37.97 -15.38
C ALA A 17 -31.54 -37.35 -14.04
N VAL A 18 -31.14 -37.96 -12.92
CA VAL A 18 -31.24 -37.35 -11.58
C VAL A 18 -29.96 -36.55 -11.33
N LEU A 19 -30.03 -35.24 -11.49
CA LEU A 19 -28.98 -34.31 -11.07
C LEU A 19 -29.03 -34.16 -9.55
N ALA A 20 -28.16 -34.89 -8.86
CA ALA A 20 -27.81 -34.60 -7.47
C ALA A 20 -26.94 -33.35 -7.42
N GLY A 21 -27.54 -32.20 -7.10
CA GLY A 21 -26.80 -30.96 -6.86
C GLY A 21 -26.18 -30.95 -5.47
N CYS A 22 -24.85 -30.95 -5.38
CA CYS A 22 -24.15 -30.52 -4.16
C CYS A 22 -24.28 -29.00 -4.03
N ALA A 23 -25.10 -28.53 -3.08
CA ALA A 23 -25.03 -27.15 -2.65
C ALA A 23 -23.78 -26.99 -1.75
N PRO A 24 -22.84 -26.08 -2.07
CA PRO A 24 -21.78 -25.73 -1.13
C PRO A 24 -22.38 -24.96 0.05
N LEU A 25 -22.18 -25.47 1.26
CA LEU A 25 -22.46 -24.73 2.50
C LEU A 25 -21.51 -23.52 2.57
N PRO A 26 -21.98 -22.30 2.90
CA PRO A 26 -21.10 -21.19 3.19
C PRO A 26 -20.49 -21.39 4.58
N MET A 27 -19.40 -22.15 4.66
CA MET A 27 -18.50 -22.14 5.82
C MET A 27 -17.25 -21.34 5.45
N THR A 28 -17.36 -20.02 5.50
CA THR A 28 -16.20 -19.17 5.70
C THR A 28 -16.46 -18.35 6.95
N PRO A 29 -15.65 -18.47 8.02
CA PRO A 29 -15.74 -17.49 9.10
C PRO A 29 -15.48 -16.10 8.50
N ASP A 30 -16.41 -15.17 8.74
CA ASP A 30 -16.30 -13.78 8.34
C ASP A 30 -15.19 -13.11 9.17
N VAL A 31 -13.95 -13.23 8.68
CA VAL A 31 -12.74 -12.66 9.28
C VAL A 31 -12.70 -11.14 9.19
N THR A 32 -13.66 -10.52 8.50
CA THR A 32 -13.73 -9.07 8.30
C THR A 32 -14.06 -8.30 9.58
N LYS A 33 -14.43 -8.99 10.67
CA LYS A 33 -14.75 -8.37 11.97
C LYS A 33 -13.63 -8.42 13.02
N LEU A 34 -12.52 -9.09 12.78
CA LEU A 34 -11.49 -9.34 13.83
C LEU A 34 -10.27 -8.43 13.77
N ILE A 35 -10.23 -7.45 12.87
CA ILE A 35 -9.11 -6.51 12.79
C ILE A 35 -9.69 -5.14 12.46
N SER A 36 -10.22 -4.43 13.46
CA SER A 36 -10.04 -2.98 13.44
C SER A 36 -8.59 -2.79 13.86
N PRO A 37 -7.64 -2.48 12.96
CA PRO A 37 -6.41 -1.89 13.42
C PRO A 37 -6.86 -0.69 14.25
N THR A 38 -6.43 -0.62 15.51
CA THR A 38 -6.40 0.67 16.19
C THR A 38 -5.66 1.57 15.23
N ASN A 39 -6.41 2.46 14.57
CA ASN A 39 -5.83 3.50 13.75
C ASN A 39 -4.87 4.19 14.71
N ILE A 40 -3.57 3.96 14.51
CA ILE A 40 -2.54 4.78 15.10
C ILE A 40 -2.89 6.14 14.53
N THR A 41 -3.56 6.96 15.33
CA THR A 41 -3.80 8.36 15.05
C THR A 41 -2.45 8.87 14.65
N ALA A 42 -2.33 9.31 13.40
CA ALA A 42 -1.15 9.99 12.91
C ALA A 42 -0.80 11.01 13.98
N VAL A 43 0.28 10.74 14.71
CA VAL A 43 0.97 11.75 15.51
C VAL A 43 1.16 12.90 14.54
N ASP A 44 0.81 14.15 14.90
CA ASP A 44 0.96 15.33 14.04
C ASP A 44 2.32 15.29 13.34
N MET A 45 2.34 14.76 12.12
CA MET A 45 3.55 14.65 11.30
C MET A 45 3.65 16.00 10.61
N GLU A 46 3.94 17.03 11.40
CA GLU A 46 4.18 18.37 10.90
C GLU A 46 5.54 18.37 10.19
N PRO A 47 5.64 18.87 8.96
CA PRO A 47 6.93 19.03 8.31
C PRO A 47 7.88 19.92 9.14
N PRO A 48 9.21 19.75 9.02
CA PRO A 48 10.20 20.45 9.85
C PRO A 48 10.12 21.98 9.82
N ALA A 49 9.49 22.56 8.79
CA ALA A 49 9.14 23.97 8.70
C ALA A 49 8.03 24.17 7.65
N ASP A 50 6.98 24.89 8.00
CA ASP A 50 6.00 25.40 7.03
C ASP A 50 6.58 26.65 6.34
N MET A 51 7.19 26.44 5.18
CA MET A 51 7.74 27.52 4.35
C MET A 51 6.87 27.69 3.10
N PRO A 52 6.45 28.93 2.75
CA PRO A 52 5.61 29.16 1.58
C PRO A 52 6.33 28.70 0.31
N GLY A 53 5.64 27.89 -0.49
CA GLY A 53 6.17 27.34 -1.75
C GLY A 53 7.05 26.10 -1.60
N VAL A 54 7.25 25.58 -0.38
CA VAL A 54 7.99 24.34 -0.14
C VAL A 54 7.02 23.19 0.06
N CYS A 55 7.03 22.22 -0.85
CA CYS A 55 6.26 21.00 -0.69
C CYS A 55 7.12 19.90 -0.05
N TRP A 56 6.59 19.26 0.98
CA TRP A 56 7.26 18.19 1.70
C TRP A 56 6.79 16.81 1.25
N GLY A 57 7.72 15.86 1.20
CA GLY A 57 7.47 14.43 1.13
C GLY A 57 8.02 13.76 2.40
N HIS A 58 7.39 12.66 2.79
CA HIS A 58 7.75 11.88 3.97
C HIS A 58 8.06 10.43 3.59
N ILE A 59 9.15 9.90 4.12
CA ILE A 59 9.46 8.47 4.08
C ILE A 59 9.32 7.97 5.52
N PRO A 60 8.41 7.02 5.81
CA PRO A 60 8.27 6.49 7.15
C PRO A 60 9.56 5.80 7.60
N GLY A 61 9.76 5.77 8.92
CA GLY A 61 10.83 4.97 9.50
C GLY A 61 10.71 3.48 9.14
N PRO A 62 11.77 2.68 9.32
CA PRO A 62 11.70 1.26 9.05
C PRO A 62 10.61 0.61 9.91
N GLN A 63 9.94 -0.39 9.34
CA GLN A 63 8.91 -1.11 10.04
C GLN A 63 9.53 -2.22 10.89
N ILE A 64 9.32 -2.16 12.20
CA ILE A 64 9.72 -3.19 13.15
C ILE A 64 8.50 -3.98 13.61
N THR A 65 8.58 -5.30 13.55
CA THR A 65 7.54 -6.17 14.10
C THR A 65 7.98 -6.66 15.48
N GLN A 66 7.20 -6.34 16.50
CA GLN A 66 7.43 -6.78 17.86
C GLN A 66 6.28 -7.66 18.33
N ILE A 67 6.61 -8.67 19.15
CA ILE A 67 5.61 -9.45 19.87
C ILE A 67 5.20 -8.63 21.10
N VAL A 68 3.95 -8.17 21.11
CA VAL A 68 3.41 -7.32 22.17
C VAL A 68 2.36 -8.11 22.96
N SER A 69 2.46 -8.05 24.29
CA SER A 69 1.45 -8.56 25.21
C SER A 69 0.52 -7.43 25.64
N ASP A 70 -0.77 -7.57 25.34
CA ASP A 70 -1.81 -6.63 25.78
C ASP A 70 -2.72 -7.28 26.81
N ILE A 71 -3.15 -6.52 27.81
CA ILE A 71 -4.22 -6.92 28.72
C ILE A 71 -5.54 -6.47 28.10
N VAL A 72 -6.38 -7.41 27.68
CA VAL A 72 -7.70 -7.12 27.11
C VAL A 72 -8.81 -7.52 28.08
N LEU A 73 -9.91 -6.75 28.08
CA LEU A 73 -11.11 -7.09 28.84
C LEU A 73 -11.77 -8.33 28.19
N ALA A 74 -11.78 -9.45 28.90
CA ALA A 74 -12.38 -10.70 28.43
C ALA A 74 -13.86 -10.79 28.82
N THR A 75 -14.22 -10.30 30.00
CA THR A 75 -15.60 -10.24 30.48
C THR A 75 -15.80 -8.95 31.26
N PRO A 76 -16.77 -8.09 30.91
CA PRO A 76 -17.02 -6.86 31.64
C PRO A 76 -17.55 -7.13 33.05
N ALA A 77 -17.40 -6.16 33.95
CA ALA A 77 -18.00 -6.20 35.28
C ALA A 77 -19.53 -6.18 35.16
N GLN A 78 -20.20 -6.88 36.08
CA GLN A 78 -21.66 -6.84 36.21
C GLN A 78 -22.03 -5.95 37.39
N ILE A 79 -22.80 -4.91 37.12
CA ILE A 79 -23.26 -3.94 38.12
C ILE A 79 -24.77 -4.10 38.28
N GLY A 80 -25.21 -4.17 39.53
CA GLY A 80 -26.62 -4.27 39.90
C GLY A 80 -27.37 -2.94 39.75
N PRO A 81 -28.70 -2.98 39.80
CA PRO A 81 -29.56 -1.81 39.61
C PRO A 81 -29.35 -0.70 40.65
N ASN A 82 -28.77 -1.04 41.81
CA ASN A 82 -28.46 -0.10 42.89
C ASN A 82 -27.00 0.40 42.87
N GLY A 83 -26.24 0.10 41.81
CA GLY A 83 -24.82 0.45 41.68
C GLY A 83 -23.85 -0.48 42.41
N GLU A 84 -24.35 -1.57 43.01
CA GLU A 84 -23.54 -2.59 43.67
C GLU A 84 -22.85 -3.50 42.63
N GLU A 85 -21.58 -3.84 42.83
CA GLU A 85 -20.85 -4.75 41.95
C GLU A 85 -21.24 -6.21 42.22
N ILE A 86 -21.90 -6.84 41.24
CA ILE A 86 -22.36 -8.24 41.31
C ILE A 86 -21.22 -9.19 40.92
N ALA A 87 -20.41 -8.82 39.93
CA ALA A 87 -19.25 -9.58 39.51
C ALA A 87 -18.17 -8.65 38.94
N PRO A 88 -16.89 -8.90 39.24
CA PRO A 88 -15.80 -8.09 38.73
C PRO A 88 -15.54 -8.35 37.24
N ALA A 89 -14.85 -7.40 36.59
CA ALA A 89 -14.34 -7.58 35.23
C ALA A 89 -13.20 -8.61 35.21
N ILE A 90 -13.20 -9.48 34.19
CA ILE A 90 -12.15 -10.47 33.94
C ILE A 90 -11.29 -10.00 32.77
N TYR A 91 -9.98 -9.93 33.00
CA TYR A 91 -8.99 -9.57 31.99
C TYR A 91 -8.21 -10.80 31.51
N ARG A 92 -7.72 -10.75 30.28
CA ARG A 92 -6.87 -11.79 29.69
C ARG A 92 -5.69 -11.15 28.99
N GLU A 93 -4.51 -11.73 29.17
CA GLU A 93 -3.33 -11.35 28.39
C GLU A 93 -3.40 -12.00 26.99
N VAL A 94 -3.18 -11.19 25.97
CA VAL A 94 -3.12 -11.63 24.57
C VAL A 94 -1.81 -11.17 23.97
N THR A 95 -1.00 -12.14 23.55
CA THR A 95 0.27 -11.90 22.85
C THR A 95 0.04 -11.92 21.35
N ARG A 96 0.41 -10.86 20.63
CA ARG A 96 0.31 -10.79 19.17
C ARG A 96 1.47 -10.03 18.52
N PRO A 97 1.86 -10.39 17.30
CA PRO A 97 2.77 -9.56 16.52
C PRO A 97 2.09 -8.22 16.19
N GLN A 98 2.80 -7.12 16.39
CA GLN A 98 2.40 -5.78 16.01
C GLN A 98 3.56 -5.11 15.26
N THR A 99 3.24 -4.38 14.19
CA THR A 99 4.23 -3.67 13.39
C THR A 99 4.17 -2.18 13.70
N PHE A 100 5.32 -1.59 13.98
CA PHE A 100 5.50 -0.18 14.30
C PHE A 100 6.47 0.45 13.30
N ASN A 101 6.34 1.75 13.04
CA ASN A 101 7.41 2.50 12.38
C ASN A 101 8.39 2.97 13.46
N GLU A 102 9.67 2.73 13.25
CA GLU A 102 10.72 3.18 14.15
C GLU A 102 11.08 4.65 13.87
N GLY A 103 10.81 5.54 14.83
CA GLY A 103 11.07 6.97 14.72
C GLY A 103 10.16 7.72 13.75
N ASP A 104 10.42 9.01 13.56
CA ASP A 104 9.59 9.92 12.78
C ASP A 104 9.85 9.84 11.27
N GLY A 105 10.66 8.89 10.81
CA GLY A 105 11.05 8.76 9.41
C GLY A 105 11.95 9.90 8.92
N ARG A 106 11.88 10.20 7.61
CA ARG A 106 12.69 11.22 6.96
C ARG A 106 11.84 12.11 6.06
N TRP A 107 11.95 13.41 6.30
CA TRP A 107 11.39 14.45 5.44
C TRP A 107 12.34 14.81 4.30
N PHE A 108 11.78 15.14 3.14
CA PHE A 108 12.52 15.64 1.99
C PHE A 108 11.67 16.62 1.20
N THR A 109 12.32 17.54 0.48
CA THR A 109 11.59 18.48 -0.38
C THR A 109 11.18 17.81 -1.69
N ARG A 110 9.88 17.85 -2.00
CA ARG A 110 9.30 17.32 -3.23
C ARG A 110 8.96 18.43 -4.22
N THR A 111 8.86 18.06 -5.49
CA THR A 111 8.22 18.91 -6.50
C THR A 111 6.74 19.09 -6.13
N CYS A 112 6.26 20.34 -6.15
CA CYS A 112 4.88 20.66 -5.82
C CYS A 112 3.91 20.17 -6.89
N ASP A 113 2.68 19.84 -6.51
CA ASP A 113 1.68 19.30 -7.45
C ASP A 113 1.33 20.30 -8.56
N ASN A 114 1.36 21.61 -8.26
CA ASN A 114 1.15 22.67 -9.25
C ASN A 114 2.26 22.74 -10.32
N ASP A 115 3.46 22.29 -10.00
CA ASP A 115 4.60 22.26 -10.94
C ASP A 115 4.60 20.99 -11.80
N LEU A 116 3.90 19.93 -11.36
CA LEU A 116 3.74 18.65 -12.07
C LEU A 116 2.74 18.75 -13.24
N THR A 117 2.91 19.77 -14.08
CA THR A 117 2.12 19.96 -15.30
C THR A 117 2.39 18.83 -16.31
N PRO A 118 1.46 18.54 -17.25
CA PRO A 118 1.66 17.50 -18.26
C PRO A 118 2.96 17.66 -19.06
N ASP A 119 3.34 18.88 -19.42
CA ASP A 119 4.60 19.17 -20.13
C ASP A 119 5.84 18.87 -19.28
N PHE A 120 5.79 19.21 -17.99
CA PHE A 120 6.83 18.87 -17.03
C PHE A 120 6.97 17.34 -16.92
N VAL A 121 5.85 16.63 -16.77
CA VAL A 121 5.84 15.17 -16.66
C VAL A 121 6.31 14.49 -17.95
N MET A 122 5.96 15.02 -19.12
CA MET A 122 6.50 14.51 -20.39
C MET A 122 8.03 14.67 -20.45
N THR A 123 8.55 15.77 -19.96
CA THR A 123 10.00 16.02 -19.89
C THR A 123 10.68 15.08 -18.90
N LEU A 124 10.07 14.85 -17.74
CA LEU A 124 10.49 13.81 -16.77
C LEU A 124 10.53 12.43 -17.41
N GLN A 125 9.44 12.02 -18.08
CA GLN A 125 9.33 10.71 -18.75
C GLN A 125 10.42 10.54 -19.82
N ARG A 126 10.73 11.58 -20.61
CA ARG A 126 11.86 11.58 -21.56
C ARG A 126 13.19 11.40 -20.83
N ALA A 127 13.44 12.17 -19.78
CA ALA A 127 14.69 12.11 -19.02
C ALA A 127 14.93 10.73 -18.38
N LEU A 128 13.86 10.09 -17.87
CA LEU A 128 13.90 8.73 -17.35
C LEU A 128 14.04 7.67 -18.44
N SER A 129 13.46 7.89 -19.63
CA SER A 129 13.59 6.99 -20.79
C SER A 129 15.02 6.92 -21.30
N VAL A 130 15.69 8.07 -21.43
CA VAL A 130 17.11 8.15 -21.86
C VAL A 130 18.02 7.37 -20.91
N ARG A 131 17.67 7.30 -19.62
CA ARG A 131 18.39 6.53 -18.59
C ARG A 131 17.99 5.05 -18.54
N GLY A 132 17.07 4.60 -19.40
CA GLY A 132 16.58 3.23 -19.44
C GLY A 132 15.64 2.86 -18.28
N LEU A 133 15.17 3.83 -17.49
CA LEU A 133 14.31 3.61 -16.32
C LEU A 133 12.81 3.65 -16.66
N TYR A 134 12.44 4.30 -17.75
CA TYR A 134 11.07 4.37 -18.24
C TYR A 134 10.95 3.78 -19.65
N ARG A 135 9.90 2.96 -19.87
CA ARG A 135 9.61 2.31 -21.16
C ARG A 135 8.14 2.47 -21.60
N GLY A 136 7.41 3.37 -20.95
CA GLY A 136 6.02 3.67 -21.28
C GLY A 136 5.90 4.79 -22.30
N ASP A 137 4.67 5.15 -22.64
CA ASP A 137 4.38 6.28 -23.52
C ASP A 137 4.68 7.61 -22.80
N ILE A 138 5.18 8.59 -23.54
CA ILE A 138 5.39 9.94 -23.03
C ILE A 138 4.06 10.69 -23.16
N ASN A 139 3.23 10.59 -22.14
CA ASN A 139 1.84 11.08 -22.12
C ASN A 139 1.59 12.20 -21.10
N GLY A 140 2.61 12.58 -20.31
CA GLY A 140 2.49 13.63 -19.30
C GLY A 140 1.69 13.25 -18.06
N VAL A 141 1.41 11.96 -17.86
CA VAL A 141 0.64 11.45 -16.72
C VAL A 141 1.57 10.80 -15.71
N MET A 142 1.43 11.16 -14.44
CA MET A 142 2.16 10.54 -13.32
C MET A 142 1.56 9.17 -12.96
N ASP A 143 1.60 8.23 -13.90
CA ASP A 143 1.03 6.89 -13.76
C ASP A 143 1.96 5.93 -12.97
N GLN A 144 1.49 4.71 -12.72
CA GLN A 144 2.27 3.69 -11.99
C GLN A 144 3.60 3.33 -12.66
N ARG A 145 3.73 3.48 -13.98
CA ARG A 145 4.99 3.27 -14.69
C ARG A 145 5.96 4.42 -14.44
N THR A 146 5.47 5.66 -14.48
CA THR A 146 6.23 6.87 -14.22
C THR A 146 6.68 6.91 -12.75
N LEU A 147 5.78 6.65 -11.81
CA LEU A 147 6.08 6.57 -10.37
C LEU A 147 7.17 5.53 -10.05
N ARG A 148 7.11 4.36 -10.69
CA ARG A 148 8.14 3.32 -10.54
C ARG A 148 9.50 3.75 -11.12
N ALA A 149 9.50 4.45 -12.25
CA ALA A 149 10.72 4.96 -12.86
C ALA A 149 11.35 6.08 -12.00
N VAL A 150 10.53 6.94 -11.38
CA VAL A 150 10.98 7.93 -10.39
C VAL A 150 11.58 7.22 -9.17
N HIS A 151 10.87 6.24 -8.61
CA HIS A 151 11.37 5.44 -7.50
C HIS A 151 12.73 4.81 -7.82
N ALA A 152 12.84 4.10 -8.95
CA ALA A 152 14.08 3.48 -9.40
C ALA A 152 15.23 4.48 -9.64
N TYR A 153 14.92 5.71 -10.06
CA TYR A 153 15.92 6.78 -10.20
C TYR A 153 16.46 7.25 -8.83
N GLN A 154 15.58 7.32 -7.83
CA GLN A 154 15.86 7.89 -6.51
C GLN A 154 16.47 6.88 -5.52
N THR A 155 16.14 5.59 -5.63
CA THR A 155 16.64 4.55 -4.72
C THR A 155 18.18 4.51 -4.61
N PRO A 156 18.96 4.54 -5.72
CA PRO A 156 20.43 4.55 -5.64
C PRO A 156 21.02 5.80 -4.98
N GLN A 157 20.23 6.88 -4.90
CA GLN A 157 20.59 8.13 -4.24
C GLN A 157 20.20 8.15 -2.76
N GLY A 158 19.75 7.00 -2.23
CA GLY A 158 19.36 6.83 -0.84
C GLY A 158 17.96 7.34 -0.53
N LEU A 159 17.10 7.58 -1.53
CA LEU A 159 15.72 8.04 -1.35
C LEU A 159 14.71 6.99 -1.84
N ASP A 160 14.14 6.25 -0.90
CA ASP A 160 13.13 5.21 -1.13
C ASP A 160 11.72 5.81 -1.24
N SER A 161 11.44 6.54 -2.32
CA SER A 161 10.13 7.15 -2.56
C SER A 161 9.83 7.24 -4.05
N ALA A 162 8.55 7.10 -4.41
CA ALA A 162 8.05 7.33 -5.77
C ALA A 162 7.64 8.80 -6.02
N VAL A 163 7.66 9.63 -4.97
CA VAL A 163 7.41 11.07 -5.07
C VAL A 163 8.68 11.74 -5.59
N LEU A 164 8.56 12.55 -6.64
CA LEU A 164 9.69 13.25 -7.23
C LEU A 164 10.25 14.29 -6.26
N SER A 165 11.50 14.10 -5.82
CA SER A 165 12.21 15.08 -5.00
C SER A 165 12.70 16.26 -5.83
N GLN A 166 12.80 17.45 -5.21
CA GLN A 166 13.40 18.60 -5.89
C GLN A 166 14.86 18.35 -6.26
N SER A 167 15.59 17.59 -5.44
CA SER A 167 16.97 17.21 -5.74
C SER A 167 17.06 16.33 -6.99
N ALA A 168 16.17 15.34 -7.13
CA ALA A 168 16.10 14.50 -8.32
C ALA A 168 15.68 15.31 -9.55
N ALA A 169 14.68 16.20 -9.42
CA ALA A 169 14.25 17.07 -10.50
C ALA A 169 15.37 18.00 -11.00
N ARG A 170 16.18 18.56 -10.09
CA ARG A 170 17.39 19.35 -10.43
C ARG A 170 18.43 18.50 -11.15
N GLN A 171 18.74 17.31 -10.65
CA GLN A 171 19.72 16.41 -11.30
C GLN A 171 19.27 15.92 -12.68
N LEU A 172 17.96 15.79 -12.89
CA LEU A 172 17.37 15.45 -14.19
C LEU A 172 17.31 16.66 -15.14
N GLY A 173 17.67 17.86 -14.67
CA GLY A 173 17.62 19.10 -15.45
C GLY A 173 16.22 19.64 -15.68
N LEU A 174 15.25 19.25 -14.84
CA LEU A 174 13.84 19.66 -14.97
C LEU A 174 13.54 21.00 -14.28
N ILE A 175 14.36 21.36 -13.29
CA ILE A 175 14.25 22.61 -12.53
C ILE A 175 15.60 23.31 -12.59
N ALA A 176 15.56 24.64 -12.79
CA ALA A 176 16.76 25.45 -12.80
C ALA A 176 17.48 25.39 -11.44
N VAL A 177 18.80 25.25 -11.49
CA VAL A 177 19.68 25.46 -10.34
C VAL A 177 20.25 26.86 -10.49
N GLU A 178 19.98 27.73 -9.54
CA GLU A 178 20.65 29.02 -9.46
C GLU A 178 22.11 28.76 -9.11
N LEU A 179 23.01 28.98 -10.07
CA LEU A 179 24.45 28.89 -9.84
C LEU A 179 24.87 30.20 -9.18
N GLU A 180 25.49 30.13 -8.00
CA GLU A 180 25.97 31.32 -7.28
C GLU A 180 26.84 32.20 -8.18
N GLN A 181 26.30 33.32 -8.64
CA GLN A 181 27.02 34.35 -9.41
C GLN A 181 27.80 35.32 -8.50
N ASN A 182 28.09 34.95 -7.25
CA ASN A 182 28.71 35.82 -6.23
C ASN A 182 30.22 35.59 -6.00
N ALA A 183 30.93 34.92 -6.92
CA ALA A 183 32.38 34.69 -6.80
C ALA A 183 33.26 35.67 -7.61
N ALA A 184 32.72 36.79 -8.09
CA ALA A 184 33.47 37.72 -8.94
C ALA A 184 33.08 39.19 -8.76
N GLU A 185 32.99 39.68 -7.52
CA GLU A 185 33.18 41.11 -7.22
C GLU A 185 34.04 41.23 -5.95
N GLY A 186 35.36 41.26 -6.16
CA GLY A 186 36.38 41.57 -5.17
C GLY A 186 37.50 42.35 -5.84
#